data_AF-A0A2J6WHA0-F1
#
_entry.id   AF-A0A2J6WHA0-F1
#
_cell.length_a   1.000
_cell.length_b   1.000
_cell.length_c   1.000
_cell.angle_alpha   90.00
_cell.angle_beta   90.00
_cell.angle_gamma   90.00
#
_symmetry.space_group_name_H-M   'P 1'
#
loop_
_entity.id
_entity.type
_entity.pdbx_description
1 polymer ?
#
loop_
_entity_poly.entity_id
_entity_poly.type
_entity_poly.pdbx_seq_one_letter_code
_entity_poly.pdbx_strand_id
1 'polypeptide(L)' 'MPYIEFKGKQIEIDEDGYIQNLDDWSPELAEYMAQQDGITLTEHHWEVVNFLRDYYQKYQIAPMIKILVKEMAKMFGP' A
#
# COMPACT_ATOMS: atom_id res chain seq x y z
N MET A 1 16.46 -12.47 6.01
CA MET A 1 15.21 -11.76 5.70
C MET A 1 15.59 -10.34 5.38
N PRO A 2 15.24 -9.83 4.18
CA PRO A 2 15.53 -8.45 3.80
C PRO A 2 14.79 -7.46 4.71
N TYR A 3 15.33 -6.25 4.83
CA TYR A 3 14.70 -5.16 5.59
C TYR A 3 14.97 -3.81 4.92
N ILE A 4 14.12 -2.84 5.20
CA ILE A 4 14.37 -1.42 4.88
C ILE A 4 14.62 -0.63 6.16
N GLU A 5 15.56 0.30 6.12
CA GLU A 5 15.76 1.27 7.20
C GLU A 5 14.86 2.49 6.97
N PHE A 6 13.96 2.75 7.91
CA PHE A 6 13.04 3.88 7.85
C PHE A 6 12.91 4.54 9.22
N LYS A 7 13.19 5.85 9.31
CA LYS A 7 13.16 6.64 10.56
C LYS A 7 13.94 5.99 11.73
N GLY A 8 15.05 5.30 11.43
CA GLY A 8 15.88 4.61 12.44
C GLY A 8 15.32 3.26 12.91
N LYS A 9 14.27 2.75 12.27
CA LYS A 9 13.71 1.41 12.49
C LYS A 9 14.01 0.50 11.29
N GLN A 10 14.23 -0.78 11.56
CA GLN A 10 14.29 -1.81 10.53
C GLN A 10 12.88 -2.37 10.31
N ILE A 11 12.37 -2.26 9.09
CA ILE A 11 11.08 -2.83 8.69
C ILE A 11 11.35 -4.11 7.90
N GLU A 12 10.82 -5.23 8.37
CA GLU A 12 10.97 -6.52 7.70
C GLU A 12 10.10 -6.59 6.44
N ILE A 13 10.73 -7.01 5.35
CA ILE A 13 10.06 -7.24 4.06
C ILE A 13 10.30 -8.67 3.60
N ASP A 14 9.48 -9.17 2.68
CA ASP A 14 9.74 -10.42 1.97
C ASP A 14 10.68 -10.21 0.75
N GLU A 15 10.94 -11.27 -0.01
CA GLU A 15 11.84 -11.20 -1.16
C GLU A 15 11.28 -10.37 -2.33
N ASP A 16 9.97 -10.13 -2.36
CA ASP A 16 9.29 -9.30 -3.35
C ASP A 16 9.13 -7.83 -2.88
N GLY A 17 9.52 -7.52 -1.64
CA GLY A 17 9.50 -6.19 -1.06
C GLY A 17 8.23 -5.83 -0.28
N TYR A 18 7.34 -6.79 0.01
CA TYR A 18 6.14 -6.53 0.82
C TYR A 18 6.46 -6.48 2.30
N ILE A 19 5.86 -5.53 3.01
CA ILE A 19 5.96 -5.41 4.48
C ILE A 19 5.35 -6.66 5.12
N GLN A 20 6.10 -7.34 5.97
CA GLN A 20 5.61 -8.55 6.65
C GLN A 20 4.71 -8.23 7.84
N ASN A 21 5.00 -7.15 8.58
CA ASN A 21 4.21 -6.71 9.71
C ASN A 21 3.37 -5.47 9.36
N LEU A 22 2.05 -5.64 9.24
CA LEU A 22 1.15 -4.55 8.85
C LEU A 22 1.12 -3.36 9.83
N ASP A 23 1.50 -3.58 11.09
CA ASP A 23 1.60 -2.52 12.10
C ASP A 23 2.78 -1.57 11.83
N ASP A 24 3.73 -1.98 10.99
CA ASP A 24 4.84 -1.14 10.57
C ASP A 24 4.45 -0.15 9.48
N TRP A 25 3.32 -0.38 8.82
CA TRP A 25 2.85 0.50 7.75
C TRP A 25 2.48 1.88 8.30
N SER A 26 2.93 2.90 7.59
CA SER A 26 2.51 4.29 7.74
C SER A 26 2.46 4.95 6.37
N PRO A 27 1.70 6.06 6.21
CA PRO A 27 1.70 6.80 4.97
C PRO A 27 3.12 7.20 4.52
N GLU A 28 3.96 7.64 5.45
CA GLU A 28 5.32 8.07 5.13
C GLU A 28 6.24 6.90 4.74
N LEU A 29 5.99 5.70 5.29
CA LEU A 29 6.70 4.50 4.84
C LEU A 29 6.33 4.14 3.40
N ALA A 30 5.05 4.23 3.04
CA ALA A 30 4.60 3.99 1.68
C ALA A 30 5.19 5.01 0.70
N GLU A 31 5.30 6.29 1.07
CA GLU A 31 6.00 7.29 0.26
C GLU A 31 7.48 6.96 0.08
N TYR A 32 8.16 6.56 1.17
CA TYR A 32 9.56 6.17 1.12
C TYR A 32 9.79 4.99 0.18
N MET A 33 8.96 3.94 0.28
CA MET A 33 9.02 2.78 -0.60
C MET A 33 8.76 3.17 -2.06
N ALA A 34 7.71 3.96 -2.32
CA ALA A 34 7.40 4.43 -3.67
C ALA A 34 8.55 5.24 -4.29
N GLN A 35 9.22 6.08 -3.50
CA GLN A 35 10.39 6.82 -3.97
C GLN A 35 11.56 5.91 -4.37
N GLN A 36 11.78 4.79 -3.68
CA GLN A 36 12.79 3.80 -4.08
C GLN A 36 12.46 3.16 -5.44
N ASP A 37 11.18 3.02 -5.74
CA ASP A 37 10.69 2.53 -7.03
C ASP A 37 10.61 3.63 -8.11
N GLY A 38 11.04 4.86 -7.80
CA GLY A 38 10.97 6.01 -8.71
C GLY A 38 9.55 6.52 -8.94
N ILE A 39 8.61 6.21 -8.05
CA ILE A 39 7.20 6.60 -8.11
C ILE A 39 6.92 7.71 -7.11
N THR A 40 6.20 8.75 -7.57
CA THR A 40 5.61 9.76 -6.67
C THR A 40 4.15 9.40 -6.43
N LEU A 41 3.78 9.17 -5.17
CA LEU A 41 2.38 8.93 -4.79
C LEU A 41 1.59 10.24 -4.91
N THR A 42 0.68 10.27 -5.88
CA THR A 42 -0.24 11.39 -6.08
C THR A 42 -1.53 11.11 -5.31
N GLU A 43 -2.44 12.07 -5.28
CA GLU A 43 -3.77 11.89 -4.65
C GLU A 43 -4.48 10.63 -5.19
N HIS A 44 -4.42 10.38 -6.49
CA HIS A 44 -5.01 9.17 -7.10
C HIS A 44 -4.34 7.86 -6.69
N HIS A 45 -3.02 7.86 -6.47
CA HIS A 45 -2.34 6.68 -5.92
C HIS A 45 -2.82 6.40 -4.48
N TRP A 46 -2.99 7.45 -3.68
CA TRP A 46 -3.49 7.35 -2.32
C TRP A 46 -4.93 6.85 -2.24
N GLU A 47 -5.79 7.23 -3.17
CA GLU A 47 -7.16 6.69 -3.26
C GLU A 47 -7.16 5.16 -3.37
N VAL A 48 -6.29 4.61 -4.22
CA VAL A 48 -6.13 3.16 -4.40
C VAL A 48 -5.52 2.50 -3.15
N VAL A 49 -4.44 3.07 -2.60
CA VAL A 49 -3.77 2.53 -1.40
C VAL A 49 -4.73 2.49 -0.21
N ASN A 50 -5.43 3.60 0.05
CA ASN A 50 -6.37 3.70 1.17
C ASN A 50 -7.54 2.74 0.99
N PHE A 51 -8.08 2.60 -0.23
CA PHE A 51 -9.11 1.61 -0.51
C PHE A 51 -8.64 0.18 -0.22
N LEU A 52 -7.44 -0.20 -0.66
CA LEU A 52 -6.89 -1.54 -0.41
C LEU A 52 -6.73 -1.80 1.09
N ARG A 53 -6.29 -0.79 1.85
CA ARG A 53 -6.14 -0.88 3.30
C ARG A 53 -7.48 -1.01 4.02
N ASP A 54 -8.45 -0.17 3.68
CA ASP A 54 -9.80 -0.23 4.25
C ASP A 54 -10.47 -1.57 3.94
N TYR A 55 -10.30 -2.06 2.71
CA TYR A 55 -10.81 -3.36 2.30
C TYR A 55 -10.16 -4.49 3.10
N TYR A 56 -8.83 -4.48 3.26
CA TYR A 56 -8.13 -5.48 4.06
C TYR A 56 -8.54 -5.40 5.53
N GLN A 57 -8.64 -4.21 6.12
CA GLN A 57 -9.09 -4.05 7.51
C GLN A 57 -10.48 -4.65 7.72
N LYS A 58 -11.38 -4.49 6.74
CA LYS A 58 -12.76 -4.98 6.81
C LYS A 58 -12.91 -6.48 6.53
N TYR A 59 -12.16 -7.02 5.56
CA TYR A 59 -12.38 -8.38 5.04
C TYR A 59 -11.22 -9.34 5.31
N GLN A 60 -10.09 -8.85 5.86
CA GLN A 60 -8.86 -9.60 6.13
C GLN A 60 -8.30 -10.33 4.89
N ILE A 61 -8.61 -9.80 3.71
CA ILE A 61 -8.18 -10.31 2.41
C ILE A 61 -8.05 -9.14 1.43
N ALA A 62 -7.09 -9.22 0.51
CA ALA A 62 -6.99 -8.27 -0.59
C ALA A 62 -8.15 -8.46 -1.58
N PRO A 63 -8.71 -7.37 -2.15
CA PRO A 63 -9.78 -7.48 -3.14
C PRO A 63 -9.25 -8.04 -4.46
N MET A 64 -10.13 -8.72 -5.21
CA MET A 64 -9.84 -9.05 -6.61
C MET A 64 -9.71 -7.78 -7.45
N ILE A 65 -8.84 -7.77 -8.45
CA ILE A 65 -8.65 -6.63 -9.39
C ILE A 65 -9.99 -6.15 -9.97
N LYS A 66 -10.88 -7.07 -10.33
CA LYS A 66 -12.22 -6.74 -10.85
C LYS A 66 -13.07 -5.95 -9.84
N ILE A 67 -12.94 -6.24 -8.55
CA ILE A 67 -13.62 -5.49 -7.48
C ILE A 67 -12.95 -4.12 -7.34
N LEU A 68 -11.61 -4.08 -7.29
CA LEU A 68 -10.87 -2.81 -7.22
C LEU A 68 -11.29 -1.84 -8.32
N VAL A 69 -11.21 -2.24 -9.59
CA VAL A 69 -11.59 -1.38 -10.73
C VAL A 69 -13.05 -0.94 -10.64
N LYS A 70 -13.96 -1.85 -10.27
CA LYS A 70 -15.38 -1.53 -10.13
C LYS A 70 -15.64 -0.50 -9.02
N GLU A 71 -14.97 -0.64 -7.87
CA GLU A 71 -15.15 0.30 -6.76
C GLU A 71 -14.48 1.65 -7.06
N MET A 72 -13.32 1.68 -7.72
CA MET A 72 -12.70 2.93 -8.18
C MET A 72 -13.63 3.70 -9.14
N ALA A 73 -14.19 3.03 -10.15
CA ALA A 73 -15.11 3.66 -11.11
C ALA A 73 -16.39 4.18 -10.46
N LYS A 74 -16.84 3.58 -9.35
CA LYS A 74 -17.99 4.09 -8.59
C LYS A 74 -17.65 5.33 -7.77
N MET A 75 -16.45 5.40 -7.18
CA MET A 75 -16.04 6.52 -6.33
C MET A 75 -15.69 7.75 -7.15
N PHE A 76 -15.05 7.59 -8.30
CA PHE A 76 -14.49 8.69 -9.09
C PHE A 76 -15.18 8.91 -10.44
N GLY A 77 -16.10 8.03 -10.83
CA GLY A 77 -16.71 8.04 -12.15
C GLY A 77 -15.89 7.27 -13.19
N PRO A 78 -16.42 7.13 -14.42
CA PRO A 78 -15.77 6.43 -15.52
C PRO A 78 -14.58 7.20 -16.12
#